data_AF-A0A832ZHI3-F1
#
_entry.id   AF-A0A832ZHI3-F1
#
_cell.length_a   1.000
_cell.length_b   1.000
_cell.length_c   1.000
_cell.angle_alpha   90.00
_cell.angle_beta   90.00
_cell.angle_gamma   90.00
#
_symmetry.space_group_name_H-M   'P 1'
#
loop_
_entity.id
_entity.type
_entity.pdbx_description
1 polymer ?
#
loop_
_entity_poly.entity_id
_entity_poly.type
_entity_poly.pdbx_seq_one_letter_code
_entity_poly.pdbx_strand_id
1 'polypeptide(L)'
;MRGQISLEFSILFLSLLIVVIITTITPGLYGYKKTIETSHASLGHGALSKLKTNIEMISVLDPGSRKVVYIKSPPGVWKVEGNSITLEGNGFTISTNCDINLRSNVREYRTNLSVIEIYLIKINDDTINIRWD
;
A
#
# COMPACT_ATOMS: atom_id res chain seq x y z
N MET A 1 59.45 18.62 -16.90
CA MET A 1 59.38 17.18 -16.58
C MET A 1 57.93 16.77 -16.61
N ARG A 2 57.50 16.03 -17.64
CA ARG A 2 56.10 15.59 -17.78
C ARG A 2 55.88 14.44 -16.80
N GLY A 3 55.03 14.65 -15.80
CA GLY A 3 54.61 13.60 -14.86
C GLY A 3 53.76 12.57 -15.59
N GLN A 4 54.40 11.56 -16.17
CA GLN A 4 53.71 10.44 -16.78
C GLN A 4 53.35 9.47 -15.66
N ILE A 5 52.08 9.50 -15.27
CA ILE A 5 51.52 8.54 -14.31
C ILE A 5 51.57 7.16 -14.96
N SER A 6 52.01 6.13 -14.23
CA SER A 6 51.99 4.75 -14.75
C SER A 6 50.56 4.37 -15.12
N LEU A 7 50.41 3.77 -16.30
CA LEU A 7 49.13 3.30 -16.82
C LEU A 7 48.52 2.24 -15.88
N GLU A 8 49.37 1.43 -15.23
CA GLU A 8 48.96 0.43 -14.23
C GLU A 8 48.35 1.08 -12.99
N PHE A 9 48.97 2.17 -12.50
CA PHE A 9 48.44 2.94 -11.38
C PHE A 9 47.08 3.56 -11.71
N SER A 10 46.91 4.06 -12.93
CA SER A 10 45.65 4.65 -13.39
C SER A 10 44.52 3.60 -13.46
N ILE A 11 44.83 2.38 -13.91
CA ILE A 11 43.87 1.26 -13.95
C ILE A 11 43.48 0.82 -12.54
N LEU A 12 44.46 0.67 -11.63
CA LEU A 12 44.20 0.31 -10.23
C LEU A 12 43.39 1.37 -9.50
N PHE A 13 43.66 2.64 -9.76
CA PHE A 13 42.89 3.74 -9.17
C PHE A 13 41.45 3.77 -9.71
N LEU A 14 41.26 3.53 -11.01
CA LEU A 14 39.94 3.48 -11.62
C LEU A 14 39.10 2.31 -11.08
N SER A 15 39.70 1.13 -10.91
CA SER A 15 38.99 -0.03 -10.37
C SER A 15 38.57 0.19 -8.92
N LEU A 16 39.44 0.80 -8.10
CA LEU A 16 39.10 1.20 -6.73
C LEU A 16 37.94 2.20 -6.69
N LEU A 17 37.96 3.21 -7.57
CA LEU A 17 36.89 4.20 -7.66
C LEU A 17 35.54 3.54 -7.98
N ILE A 18 35.51 2.62 -8.94
CA ILE A 18 34.30 1.88 -9.31
C ILE A 18 33.77 1.07 -8.12
N VAL A 19 34.64 0.38 -7.37
CA VAL A 19 34.25 -0.39 -6.18
C VAL A 19 33.64 0.53 -5.11
N VAL A 20 34.23 1.70 -4.86
CA VAL A 20 33.69 2.66 -3.88
C VAL A 20 32.31 3.18 -4.30
N ILE A 21 32.11 3.46 -5.59
CA ILE A 21 30.82 3.92 -6.13
C ILE A 21 29.75 2.83 -5.98
N ILE A 22 30.05 1.59 -6.35
CA ILE A 22 29.07 0.49 -6.27
C ILE A 22 28.69 0.21 -4.81
N THR A 23 29.66 0.23 -3.90
CA THR A 23 29.43 -0.04 -2.47
C THR A 23 28.61 1.04 -1.78
N THR A 24 28.64 2.29 -2.26
CA THR A 24 27.83 3.39 -1.72
C THR A 24 26.43 3.48 -2.33
N ILE A 25 26.27 3.21 -3.62
CA ILE A 25 24.95 3.29 -4.30
C ILE A 25 24.01 2.16 -3.87
N THR A 26 24.54 0.94 -3.70
CA THR A 26 23.71 -0.25 -3.45
C THR A 26 22.89 -0.17 -2.15
N PRO A 27 23.46 0.19 -0.99
CA PRO A 27 22.69 0.37 0.25
C PRO A 27 21.68 1.51 0.13
N GLY A 28 22.04 2.60 -0.57
CA GLY A 28 21.15 3.72 -0.81
C GLY A 28 19.88 3.30 -1.55
N LEU A 29 20.03 2.64 -2.70
CA LEU A 29 18.90 2.14 -3.50
C LEU A 29 18.02 1.14 -2.73
N TYR A 30 18.65 0.26 -1.94
CA TYR A 30 17.91 -0.66 -1.08
C TYR A 30 17.08 0.08 -0.03
N GLY A 31 17.66 1.07 0.65
CA GLY A 31 16.98 1.92 1.62
C GLY A 31 15.80 2.69 1.01
N TYR A 32 15.97 3.25 -0.20
CA TYR A 32 14.87 3.90 -0.93
C TYR A 32 13.70 2.97 -1.20
N LYS A 33 13.96 1.76 -1.71
CA LYS A 33 12.90 0.78 -1.99
C LYS A 33 12.13 0.43 -0.71
N LYS A 34 12.84 0.18 0.39
CA LYS A 34 12.20 -0.16 1.66
C LYS A 34 11.38 1.00 2.23
N THR A 35 11.85 2.23 2.07
CA THR A 35 11.14 3.43 2.53
C THR A 35 9.82 3.63 1.78
N ILE A 36 9.79 3.36 0.48
CA ILE A 36 8.55 3.42 -0.33
C ILE A 36 7.56 2.35 0.14
N GLU A 37 8.04 1.12 0.35
CA GLU A 37 7.24 0.01 0.85
C GLU A 37 6.62 0.32 2.22
N THR A 38 7.41 0.81 3.18
CA THR A 38 6.91 1.15 4.52
C THR A 38 5.95 2.34 4.49
N SER A 39 6.20 3.34 3.63
CA SER A 39 5.31 4.48 3.44
C SER A 39 3.96 4.05 2.86
N HIS A 40 3.97 3.19 1.84
CA HIS A 40 2.73 2.64 1.28
C HIS A 40 2.00 1.72 2.26
N ALA A 41 2.72 0.92 3.04
CA ALA A 41 2.13 0.10 4.09
C ALA A 41 1.46 0.97 5.17
N SER A 42 2.10 2.06 5.60
CA SER A 42 1.51 3.01 6.56
C SER A 42 0.24 3.67 6.02
N LEU A 43 0.25 4.11 4.76
CA LEU A 43 -0.95 4.63 4.09
C LEU A 43 -2.04 3.57 3.99
N GLY A 44 -1.68 2.34 3.64
CA GLY A 44 -2.62 1.20 3.56
C GLY A 44 -3.24 0.87 4.92
N HIS A 45 -2.45 0.91 5.99
CA HIS A 45 -2.94 0.72 7.35
C HIS A 45 -3.95 1.80 7.76
N GLY A 46 -3.63 3.08 7.50
CA GLY A 46 -4.56 4.18 7.76
C GLY A 46 -5.83 4.08 6.92
N ALA A 47 -5.72 3.67 5.67
CA ALA A 47 -6.85 3.45 4.77
C ALA A 47 -7.78 2.34 5.28
N LEU A 48 -7.22 1.18 5.64
CA LEU A 48 -7.96 0.04 6.21
C LEU A 48 -8.61 0.39 7.55
N SER A 49 -7.89 1.05 8.45
CA SER A 49 -8.41 1.49 9.74
C SER A 49 -9.60 2.42 9.56
N LYS A 50 -9.48 3.42 8.68
CA LYS A 50 -10.59 4.34 8.36
C LYS A 50 -11.79 3.59 7.78
N LEU A 51 -11.56 2.64 6.85
CA LEU A 51 -12.65 1.85 6.28
C LEU A 51 -13.35 1.02 7.35
N LYS A 52 -12.60 0.29 8.17
CA LYS A 52 -13.11 -0.53 9.27
C LYS A 52 -13.95 0.28 10.25
N THR A 53 -13.46 1.42 10.72
CA THR A 53 -14.24 2.28 11.64
C THR A 53 -15.53 2.77 11.01
N ASN A 54 -15.56 3.03 9.70
CA ASN A 54 -16.81 3.42 9.02
C ASN A 54 -17.78 2.25 8.85
N ILE A 55 -17.26 1.03 8.68
CA ILE A 55 -18.06 -0.21 8.66
C ILE A 55 -18.67 -0.47 10.04
N GLU A 56 -17.90 -0.31 11.12
CA GLU A 56 -18.39 -0.42 12.51
C GLU A 56 -19.43 0.67 12.82
N MET A 57 -19.27 1.86 12.24
CA MET A 57 -20.23 2.94 12.45
C MET A 57 -21.54 2.71 11.69
N ILE A 58 -21.51 2.12 10.49
CA ILE A 58 -22.74 1.83 9.74
C ILE A 58 -23.42 0.55 10.24
N SER A 59 -22.69 -0.37 10.89
CA SER A 59 -23.27 -1.61 11.41
C SER A 59 -24.29 -1.37 12.54
N VAL A 60 -24.13 -0.30 13.31
CA VAL A 60 -25.08 0.08 14.39
C VAL A 60 -26.31 0.86 13.91
N LEU A 61 -26.36 1.24 12.62
CA LEU A 61 -27.51 1.96 12.04
C LEU A 61 -28.60 1.01 11.55
N ASP A 62 -29.77 1.53 11.19
CA ASP A 62 -30.85 0.69 10.65
C ASP A 62 -30.53 0.14 9.26
N PRO A 63 -31.01 -1.08 8.92
CA PRO A 63 -30.91 -1.62 7.56
C PRO A 63 -31.43 -0.65 6.50
N GLY A 64 -30.73 -0.54 5.37
CA GLY A 64 -30.99 0.43 4.31
C GLY A 64 -30.20 1.74 4.45
N SER A 65 -29.55 1.98 5.59
CA SER A 65 -28.64 3.11 5.79
C SER A 65 -27.46 3.06 4.82
N ARG A 66 -27.02 4.25 4.38
CA ARG A 66 -25.92 4.43 3.42
C ARG A 66 -24.94 5.46 3.89
N LYS A 67 -23.65 5.22 3.63
CA LYS A 67 -22.57 6.17 3.90
C LYS A 67 -21.57 6.16 2.76
N VAL A 68 -21.13 7.35 2.35
CA VAL A 68 -20.03 7.52 1.39
C VAL A 68 -18.76 7.83 2.17
N VAL A 69 -17.67 7.13 1.84
CA VAL A 69 -16.37 7.28 2.50
C VAL A 69 -15.30 7.53 1.46
N TYR A 70 -14.53 8.60 1.66
CA TYR A 70 -13.37 8.91 0.85
C TYR A 70 -12.09 8.49 1.57
N ILE A 71 -11.28 7.65 0.93
CA ILE A 71 -10.06 7.09 1.51
C ILE A 71 -8.91 7.28 0.54
N LYS A 72 -7.75 7.76 1.03
CA LYS A 72 -6.53 7.79 0.22
C LYS A 72 -5.88 6.41 0.26
N SER A 73 -5.86 5.71 -0.86
CA SER A 73 -5.29 4.36 -0.96
C SER A 73 -3.88 4.39 -1.54
N PRO A 74 -2.91 3.63 -1.02
CA PRO A 74 -1.67 3.35 -1.74
C PRO A 74 -1.98 2.53 -3.00
N PRO A 75 -1.04 2.44 -3.96
CA PRO A 75 -1.20 1.57 -5.12
C PRO A 75 -1.24 0.10 -4.67
N GLY A 76 -2.29 -0.62 -5.04
CA GLY A 76 -2.54 -1.97 -4.57
C GLY A 76 -3.91 -2.51 -4.97
N VAL A 77 -4.19 -3.73 -4.51
CA VAL A 77 -5.42 -4.49 -4.75
C VAL A 77 -6.17 -4.67 -3.43
N TRP A 78 -7.39 -4.19 -3.39
CA TRP A 78 -8.34 -4.42 -2.31
C TRP A 78 -9.13 -5.70 -2.59
N LYS A 79 -9.24 -6.55 -1.57
CA LYS A 79 -10.01 -7.79 -1.58
C LYS A 79 -10.91 -7.80 -0.36
N VAL A 80 -12.16 -8.21 -0.56
CA VAL A 80 -13.14 -8.37 0.51
C VAL A 80 -13.64 -9.80 0.45
N GLU A 81 -13.38 -10.55 1.52
CA GLU A 81 -13.70 -11.97 1.60
C GLU A 81 -14.42 -12.26 2.93
N GLY A 82 -15.75 -12.33 2.86
CA GLY A 82 -16.58 -12.53 4.05
C GLY A 82 -16.41 -11.39 5.03
N ASN A 83 -15.82 -11.66 6.19
CA ASN A 83 -15.59 -10.66 7.24
C ASN A 83 -14.19 -10.00 7.16
N SER A 84 -13.36 -10.38 6.19
CA SER A 84 -11.99 -9.89 6.07
C SER A 84 -11.83 -8.90 4.91
N ILE A 85 -11.05 -7.85 5.13
CA ILE A 85 -10.63 -6.90 4.11
C ILE A 85 -9.11 -6.94 4.03
N THR A 86 -8.58 -7.17 2.83
CA THR A 86 -7.15 -7.25 2.57
C THR A 86 -6.74 -6.23 1.52
N LEU A 87 -5.64 -5.54 1.77
CA LEU A 87 -4.97 -4.65 0.84
C LEU A 87 -3.56 -5.17 0.56
N GLU A 88 -3.29 -5.50 -0.70
CA GLU A 88 -2.01 -6.03 -1.17
C GLU A 88 -1.36 -5.06 -2.17
N GLY A 89 -0.09 -4.71 -1.98
CA GLY A 89 0.61 -3.84 -2.93
C GLY A 89 2.11 -3.80 -2.66
N ASN A 90 2.92 -3.58 -3.69
CA ASN A 90 4.37 -3.26 -3.63
C ASN A 90 5.13 -3.71 -2.35
N GLY A 91 5.14 -5.01 -2.04
CA GLY A 91 5.91 -5.60 -0.93
C GLY A 91 5.21 -5.63 0.44
N PHE A 92 3.97 -5.17 0.54
CA PHE A 92 3.16 -5.24 1.76
C PHE A 92 1.81 -5.94 1.53
N THR A 93 1.32 -6.60 2.57
CA THR A 93 -0.03 -7.15 2.68
C THR A 93 -0.56 -6.78 4.04
N ILE A 94 -1.70 -6.09 4.08
CA ILE A 94 -2.35 -5.69 5.33
C ILE A 94 -3.77 -6.20 5.26
N SER A 95 -4.20 -6.92 6.30
CA SER A 95 -5.57 -7.41 6.42
C SER A 95 -6.18 -6.97 7.73
N THR A 96 -7.49 -6.85 7.75
CA THR A 96 -8.26 -6.63 8.97
C THR A 96 -9.56 -7.43 8.91
N ASN A 97 -10.00 -7.88 10.08
CA ASN A 97 -11.29 -8.53 10.22
C ASN A 97 -12.28 -7.55 10.83
N CYS A 98 -13.50 -7.60 10.30
CA CYS A 98 -14.67 -6.93 10.84
C CYS A 98 -15.55 -7.96 11.55
N ASP A 99 -16.35 -7.53 12.52
CA ASP A 99 -17.28 -8.41 13.22
C ASP A 99 -18.53 -8.75 12.39
N ILE A 100 -18.75 -7.98 11.32
CA ILE A 100 -19.90 -8.09 10.41
C ILE A 100 -19.47 -8.66 9.06
N ASN A 101 -20.39 -9.36 8.38
CA ASN A 101 -20.14 -9.90 7.05
C ASN A 101 -20.10 -8.77 6.01
N LEU A 102 -19.14 -8.85 5.10
CA LEU A 102 -18.93 -7.87 4.05
C LEU A 102 -19.17 -8.52 2.69
N ARG A 103 -19.92 -7.82 1.85
CA ARG A 103 -20.05 -8.14 0.43
C ARG A 103 -19.49 -7.01 -0.39
N SER A 104 -18.87 -7.34 -1.50
CA SER A 104 -18.30 -6.36 -2.42
C SER A 104 -18.93 -6.52 -3.79
N ASN A 105 -19.16 -5.42 -4.50
CA ASN A 105 -19.63 -5.45 -5.90
C ASN A 105 -18.58 -6.02 -6.86
N VAL A 106 -17.30 -5.94 -6.49
CA VAL A 106 -16.19 -6.51 -7.26
C VAL A 106 -15.33 -7.42 -6.39
N ARG A 107 -14.76 -8.48 -6.99
CA ARG A 107 -13.87 -9.41 -6.28
C ARG A 107 -12.54 -8.75 -5.89
N GLU A 108 -12.01 -7.93 -6.78
CA GLU A 108 -10.76 -7.19 -6.59
C GLU A 108 -10.95 -5.75 -7.08
N TYR A 109 -10.54 -4.78 -6.28
CA TYR A 109 -10.53 -3.36 -6.68
C TYR A 109 -9.10 -2.83 -6.68
N ARG A 110 -8.65 -2.31 -7.83
CA ARG A 110 -7.26 -1.89 -8.05
C ARG A 110 -7.14 -0.38 -7.92
N THR A 111 -6.11 0.07 -7.23
CA THR A 111 -5.88 1.49 -6.94
C THR A 111 -4.49 1.91 -7.38
N ASN A 112 -4.33 3.17 -7.78
CA ASN A 112 -3.07 3.74 -8.23
C ASN A 112 -2.81 5.09 -7.53
N LEU A 113 -2.51 5.01 -6.22
CA LEU A 113 -2.24 6.17 -5.36
C LEU A 113 -3.28 7.30 -5.47
N SER A 114 -4.56 6.95 -5.35
CA SER A 114 -5.68 7.88 -5.52
C SER A 114 -6.57 7.94 -4.27
N VAL A 115 -7.39 8.99 -4.21
CA VAL A 115 -8.55 8.98 -3.31
C VAL A 115 -9.62 8.14 -3.97
N ILE A 116 -10.13 7.15 -3.23
CA ILE A 116 -11.17 6.24 -3.67
C ILE A 116 -12.47 6.59 -2.96
N GLU A 117 -13.57 6.54 -3.69
CA GLU A 117 -14.92 6.70 -3.16
C GLU A 117 -15.52 5.32 -2.91
N ILE A 118 -16.02 5.12 -1.69
CA ILE A 118 -16.57 3.84 -1.26
C ILE A 118 -17.97 4.09 -0.71
N TYR A 119 -18.95 3.38 -1.26
CA TYR A 119 -20.31 3.38 -0.74
C TYR A 119 -20.50 2.18 0.18
N LEU A 120 -20.80 2.45 1.43
CA LEU A 120 -21.20 1.46 2.42
C LEU A 120 -22.72 1.47 2.53
N ILE A 121 -23.33 0.30 2.37
CA ILE A 121 -24.78 0.12 2.42
C ILE A 121 -25.08 -1.02 3.39
N LYS A 122 -25.79 -0.74 4.49
CA LYS A 122 -26.24 -1.79 5.40
C LYS A 122 -27.40 -2.54 4.75
N ILE A 123 -27.24 -3.84 4.52
CA ILE A 123 -28.26 -4.67 3.89
C ILE A 123 -29.19 -5.26 4.95
N ASN A 124 -28.61 -5.78 6.02
CA ASN A 124 -29.27 -6.31 7.21
C ASN A 124 -28.34 -6.16 8.42
N ASP A 125 -28.73 -6.69 9.58
CA ASP A 125 -27.94 -6.53 10.81
C ASP A 125 -26.57 -7.20 10.77
N ASP A 126 -26.41 -8.22 9.92
CA ASP A 126 -25.18 -9.02 9.84
C ASP A 126 -24.38 -8.77 8.57
N THR A 127 -24.84 -7.92 7.65
CA THR A 127 -24.24 -7.75 6.32
C THR A 127 -24.19 -6.29 5.86
N ILE A 128 -22.99 -5.84 5.51
CA ILE A 128 -22.75 -4.57 4.82
C ILE A 128 -22.26 -4.85 3.40
N ASN A 129 -22.83 -4.14 2.43
CA ASN A 129 -22.36 -4.14 1.06
C ASN A 129 -21.45 -2.94 0.82
N ILE A 130 -20.26 -3.22 0.28
CA ILE A 130 -19.23 -2.27 -0.13
C ILE A 130 -19.32 -2.14 -1.65
N ARG A 131 -19.59 -0.93 -2.15
CA ARG A 131 -19.52 -0.62 -3.57
C ARG A 131 -18.32 0.28 -3.83
N TRP A 132 -17.40 -0.21 -4.64
CA TRP A 132 -16.27 0.55 -5.16
C TRP A 132 -16.68 1.26 -6.46
N ASP A 133 -16.34 2.54 -6.59
CA ASP A 133 -16.51 3.38 -7.81
C ASP A 133 -15.14 3.79 -8.38
#